data_AF-A0A3B8MCW9-F1
#
_entry.id   AF-A0A3B8MCW9-F1
#
_cell.length_a   1.000
_cell.length_b   1.000
_cell.length_c   1.000
_cell.angle_alpha   90.00
_cell.angle_beta   90.00
_cell.angle_gamma   90.00
#
_symmetry.space_group_name_H-M   'P 1'
#
loop_
_entity.id
_entity.type
_entity.pdbx_description
1 polymer ?
#
loop_
_entity_poly.entity_id
_entity_poly.type
_entity_poly.pdbx_seq_one_letter_code
_entity_poly.pdbx_strand_id
1 'polypeptide(L)'
;MDGAQTHGTIPWQTRHQRRSLLFKYTSRSTTRSGIAETLAPPEIYCDRDVVDGMSEAERAVMWGPYSNYHEELPYLDVSADGQVKAVTCTDPSDIWSDRRG
;
A
#
# COMPACT_ATOMS: atom_id res chain seq x y z
N MET A 1 7.30 9.59 11.72
CA MET A 1 6.97 10.88 11.08
C MET A 1 5.56 10.74 10.55
N ASP A 2 4.63 11.52 11.07
CA ASP A 2 3.27 11.56 10.51
C ASP A 2 3.27 12.43 9.23
N GLY A 3 2.19 12.35 8.44
CA GLY A 3 2.12 13.08 7.16
C GLY A 3 2.05 14.61 7.29
N ALA A 4 1.80 15.15 8.48
CA ALA A 4 1.66 16.58 8.74
C ALA A 4 2.88 17.18 9.44
N GLN A 5 3.80 16.34 9.95
CA GLN A 5 5.01 16.77 10.62
C GLN A 5 5.89 17.55 9.65
N THR A 6 6.23 18.80 10.00
CA THR A 6 7.24 19.55 9.25
C THR A 6 8.58 18.83 9.36
N HIS A 7 9.15 18.50 8.22
CA HIS A 7 10.43 17.82 8.15
C HIS A 7 11.23 18.29 6.95
N GLY A 8 12.53 18.08 7.01
CA GLY A 8 13.47 18.42 5.94
C GLY A 8 14.79 17.70 6.16
N THR A 9 15.68 17.76 5.18
CA THR A 9 17.04 17.28 5.34
C THR A 9 18.00 18.44 5.51
N ILE A 10 19.01 18.28 6.36
CA ILE A 10 20.17 19.16 6.40
C ILE A 10 21.08 18.92 5.18
N PRO A 11 21.86 19.93 4.74
CA PRO A 11 22.87 19.76 3.70
C PRO A 11 23.87 18.66 4.04
N TRP A 12 24.18 17.83 3.06
CA TRP A 12 25.13 16.74 3.22
C TRP A 12 26.56 17.23 2.96
N GLN A 13 27.43 17.15 3.96
CA GLN A 13 28.79 17.75 3.93
C GLN A 13 29.92 16.72 3.77
N THR A 14 29.61 15.42 3.69
CA THR A 14 30.63 14.37 3.62
C THR A 14 30.88 13.92 2.18
N ARG A 15 32.05 13.31 1.95
CA ARG A 15 32.47 12.84 0.60
C ARG A 15 31.74 11.57 0.13
N HIS A 16 31.14 10.80 1.04
CA HIS A 16 30.45 9.56 0.70
C HIS A 16 28.95 9.82 0.48
N GLN A 17 28.26 8.90 -0.18
CA GLN A 17 26.82 9.01 -0.41
C GLN A 17 26.02 8.73 0.87
N ARG A 18 24.90 9.46 1.07
CA ARG A 18 23.88 9.11 2.08
C ARG A 18 22.71 8.42 1.40
N ARG A 19 22.37 7.23 1.89
CA ARG A 19 21.21 6.43 1.41
C ARG A 19 20.28 6.16 2.59
N SER A 20 18.98 6.30 2.36
CA SER A 20 17.94 6.01 3.35
C SER A 20 16.75 5.36 2.66
N LEU A 21 16.15 4.38 3.32
CA LEU A 21 14.87 3.80 2.91
C LEU A 21 13.80 4.31 3.86
N LEU A 22 12.68 4.78 3.31
CA LEU A 22 11.54 5.26 4.07
C LEU A 22 10.32 4.43 3.70
N PHE A 23 9.75 3.76 4.68
CA PHE A 23 8.47 3.08 4.55
C PHE A 23 7.41 3.91 5.25
N LYS A 24 6.36 4.30 4.52
CA LYS A 24 5.21 5.01 5.07
C LYS A 24 4.01 4.08 5.08
N TYR A 25 3.60 3.68 6.28
CA TYR A 25 2.34 2.98 6.48
C TYR A 25 1.22 4.00 6.65
N THR A 26 0.08 3.73 6.03
CA THR A 26 -1.12 4.54 6.20
C THR A 26 -2.34 3.63 6.20
N SER A 27 -3.40 4.08 6.87
CA SER A 27 -4.60 3.27 7.01
C SER A 27 -5.31 3.08 5.67
N ARG A 28 -6.13 2.03 5.57
CA ARG A 28 -6.99 1.74 4.42
C ARG A 28 -8.05 2.83 4.17
N SER A 29 -8.36 3.70 5.13
CA SER A 29 -9.26 4.84 4.87
C SER A 29 -8.61 5.95 4.05
N THR A 30 -7.34 5.82 3.66
CA THR A 30 -6.67 6.79 2.79
C THR A 30 -7.09 6.52 1.35
N THR A 31 -7.91 7.40 0.78
CA THR A 31 -8.33 7.25 -0.61
C THR A 31 -7.27 7.81 -1.57
N ARG A 32 -7.09 7.15 -2.71
CA ARG A 32 -6.36 7.73 -3.86
C ARG A 32 -7.33 7.81 -5.04
N SER A 33 -7.17 8.79 -5.92
CA SER A 33 -8.08 8.95 -7.07
C SER A 33 -7.37 9.61 -8.23
N GLY A 34 -8.03 9.66 -9.39
CA GLY A 34 -7.48 10.23 -10.61
C GLY A 34 -6.32 9.39 -11.15
N ILE A 35 -5.17 10.01 -11.44
CA ILE A 35 -4.02 9.34 -12.07
C ILE A 35 -3.45 8.16 -11.26
N ALA A 36 -3.77 8.10 -9.96
CA ALA A 36 -3.41 6.96 -9.13
C ALA A 36 -3.98 5.64 -9.68
N GLU A 37 -5.16 5.67 -10.31
CA GLU A 37 -5.80 4.48 -10.89
C GLU A 37 -4.93 3.81 -11.95
N THR A 38 -4.23 4.61 -12.77
CA THR A 38 -3.38 4.09 -13.84
C THR A 38 -1.98 3.70 -13.38
N LEU A 39 -1.55 4.14 -12.20
CA LEU A 39 -0.16 3.99 -11.73
C LEU A 39 -0.02 3.13 -10.49
N ALA A 40 -1.08 2.95 -9.71
CA ALA A 40 -1.02 2.23 -8.45
C ALA A 40 -1.00 0.70 -8.54
N PRO A 41 -1.40 0.03 -9.65
CA PRO A 41 -1.13 -1.40 -9.79
C PRO A 41 0.36 -1.69 -9.53
N PRO A 42 0.70 -2.62 -8.61
CA PRO A 42 2.08 -2.93 -8.26
C PRO A 42 2.97 -3.28 -9.45
N GLU A 43 2.40 -3.92 -10.46
CA GLU A 43 3.05 -4.31 -11.71
C GLU A 43 3.50 -3.11 -12.54
N ILE A 44 2.91 -1.93 -12.31
CA ILE A 44 3.24 -0.66 -12.96
C ILE A 44 4.17 0.17 -12.06
N TYR A 45 3.85 0.32 -10.76
CA TYR A 45 4.63 1.16 -9.85
C TYR A 45 5.98 0.54 -9.44
N CYS A 46 6.06 -0.78 -9.34
CA CYS A 46 7.24 -1.51 -8.89
C CYS A 46 7.85 -2.41 -9.96
N ASP A 47 7.27 -2.45 -11.16
CA ASP A 47 7.55 -3.37 -12.26
C ASP A 47 7.06 -4.81 -12.03
N ARG A 48 6.61 -5.43 -13.12
CA ARG A 48 6.07 -6.81 -13.13
C ARG A 48 7.05 -7.83 -12.58
N ASP A 49 8.32 -7.75 -12.97
CA ASP A 49 9.34 -8.74 -12.58
C ASP A 49 9.67 -8.69 -11.09
N VAL A 50 9.39 -7.56 -10.43
CA VAL A 50 9.57 -7.42 -8.97
C VAL A 50 8.43 -8.07 -8.22
N VAL A 51 7.21 -7.94 -8.74
CA VAL A 51 6.00 -8.44 -8.06
C VAL A 51 5.64 -9.87 -8.44
N ASP A 52 6.29 -10.45 -9.45
CA ASP A 52 6.12 -11.84 -9.82
C ASP A 52 6.55 -12.77 -8.67
N GLY A 53 5.72 -13.79 -8.40
CA GLY A 53 5.93 -14.73 -7.30
C GLY A 53 5.64 -14.19 -5.88
N MET A 54 5.21 -12.92 -5.73
CA MET A 54 4.79 -12.40 -4.42
C MET A 54 3.58 -13.15 -3.87
N SER A 55 3.58 -13.39 -2.56
CA SER A 55 2.41 -13.83 -1.82
C SER A 55 1.30 -12.77 -1.82
N GLU A 56 0.06 -13.17 -1.51
CA GLU A 56 -1.05 -12.23 -1.37
C GLU A 56 -0.78 -11.16 -0.29
N ALA A 57 -0.07 -11.52 0.78
CA ALA A 57 0.29 -10.58 1.84
C ALA A 57 1.29 -9.53 1.34
N GLU A 58 2.29 -9.94 0.56
CA GLU A 58 3.24 -9.02 -0.07
C GLU A 58 2.53 -8.14 -1.09
N ARG A 59 1.67 -8.70 -1.96
CA ARG A 59 0.86 -7.92 -2.89
C ARG A 59 -0.02 -6.90 -2.18
N ALA A 60 -0.66 -7.27 -1.07
CA ALA A 60 -1.46 -6.36 -0.25
C ALA A 60 -0.63 -5.18 0.28
N VAL A 61 0.62 -5.39 0.66
CA VAL A 61 1.54 -4.31 1.05
C VAL A 61 1.86 -3.41 -0.14
N MET A 62 2.07 -3.98 -1.34
CA MET A 62 2.43 -3.21 -2.53
C MET A 62 1.30 -2.33 -3.06
N TRP A 63 0.05 -2.80 -2.96
CA TRP A 63 -1.14 -1.96 -3.20
C TRP A 63 -1.26 -0.80 -2.19
N GLY A 64 -0.60 -0.94 -1.04
CA GLY A 64 -0.56 0.07 0.01
C GLY A 64 -1.98 0.42 0.48
N PRO A 65 -2.31 1.70 0.64
CA PRO A 65 -3.63 2.08 1.12
C PRO A 65 -4.68 2.21 0.00
N TYR A 66 -4.39 1.78 -1.23
CA TYR A 66 -5.27 2.08 -2.35
C TYR A 66 -6.53 1.20 -2.38
N SER A 67 -7.40 1.40 -1.39
CA SER A 67 -8.57 0.56 -1.12
C SER A 67 -9.80 0.88 -1.97
N ASN A 68 -9.68 1.81 -2.91
CA ASN A 68 -10.79 2.27 -3.76
C ASN A 68 -10.47 2.08 -5.25
N TYR A 69 -9.61 1.12 -5.55
CA TYR A 69 -9.44 0.60 -6.89
C TYR A 69 -10.73 -0.11 -7.31
N HIS A 70 -11.12 -0.02 -8.58
CA HIS A 70 -12.40 -0.53 -9.09
C HIS A 70 -12.43 -2.07 -9.25
N GLU A 71 -11.63 -2.79 -8.46
CA GLU A 71 -11.53 -4.24 -8.41
C GLU A 71 -11.27 -4.71 -6.97
N GLU A 72 -11.66 -5.94 -6.63
CA GLU A 72 -11.31 -6.56 -5.35
C GLU A 72 -9.80 -6.76 -5.21
N LEU A 73 -9.22 -6.12 -4.19
CA LEU A 73 -7.79 -6.20 -3.89
C LEU A 73 -7.51 -7.02 -2.62
N PRO A 74 -6.39 -7.76 -2.57
CA PRO A 74 -5.94 -8.35 -1.33
C PRO A 74 -5.58 -7.24 -0.34
N TYR A 75 -5.99 -7.38 0.91
CA TYR A 75 -5.64 -6.47 1.99
C TYR A 75 -5.12 -7.23 3.21
N LEU A 76 -4.37 -6.55 4.08
CA LEU A 76 -3.97 -7.12 5.35
C LEU A 76 -5.03 -6.82 6.43
N ASP A 77 -5.41 -7.85 7.16
CA ASP A 77 -6.24 -7.72 8.36
C ASP A 77 -5.53 -8.26 9.59
N VAL A 78 -5.96 -7.80 10.76
CA VAL A 78 -5.42 -8.22 12.06
C VAL A 78 -6.52 -8.97 12.81
N SER A 79 -6.32 -10.25 13.03
CA SER A 79 -7.26 -11.06 13.80
C SER A 79 -7.26 -10.67 15.29
N ALA A 80 -8.26 -11.14 16.04
CA ALA A 80 -8.44 -10.80 17.46
C ALA A 80 -7.24 -11.19 18.35
N ASP A 81 -6.46 -12.21 17.95
CA ASP A 81 -5.22 -12.65 18.60
C ASP A 81 -3.97 -11.90 18.09
N GLY A 82 -4.14 -10.89 17.24
CA GLY A 82 -3.07 -10.02 16.75
C GLY A 82 -2.29 -10.54 15.54
N GLN A 83 -2.72 -11.63 14.91
CA GLN A 83 -2.06 -12.16 13.71
C GLN A 83 -2.44 -11.36 12.47
N VAL A 84 -1.43 -11.00 11.67
CA VAL A 84 -1.65 -10.29 10.39
C VAL A 84 -1.77 -11.32 9.26
N LYS A 85 -2.84 -11.24 8.47
CA LYS A 85 -3.07 -12.13 7.34
C LYS A 85 -3.57 -11.36 6.13
N ALA A 86 -3.21 -11.84 4.93
CA ALA A 86 -3.87 -11.41 3.72
C ALA A 86 -5.31 -11.92 3.72
N VAL A 87 -6.22 -11.07 3.30
CA VAL A 87 -7.64 -11.35 3.14
C VAL A 87 -8.05 -10.83 1.78
N THR A 88 -8.77 -11.64 1.02
CA THR A 88 -9.45 -11.22 -0.19
C THR A 88 -10.85 -10.79 0.19
N CYS A 89 -11.23 -9.58 -0.18
CA CYS A 89 -12.59 -9.11 0.03
C CYS A 89 -13.53 -9.91 -0.89
N THR A 90 -14.36 -10.78 -0.32
CA THR A 90 -15.34 -11.57 -1.08
C THR A 90 -16.77 -11.39 -0.57
N ASP A 91 -16.94 -10.70 0.55
CA ASP A 91 -18.23 -10.45 1.18
C ASP A 91 -18.80 -9.12 0.65
N PRO A 92 -19.92 -9.12 -0.10
CA PRO A 92 -20.56 -7.90 -0.59
C PRO A 92 -21.03 -6.94 0.51
N SER A 93 -21.13 -7.40 1.76
CA SER A 93 -21.48 -6.57 2.91
C SER A 93 -20.26 -5.94 3.59
N ASP A 94 -19.05 -6.39 3.25
CA ASP A 94 -17.84 -5.71 3.69
C ASP A 94 -17.85 -4.30 3.08
N ILE A 95 -17.47 -3.31 3.90
CA ILE A 95 -16.94 -2.08 3.31
C ILE A 95 -15.69 -2.50 2.49
N TRP A 96 -14.98 -1.74 1.70
CA TRP A 96 -13.92 -2.35 0.83
C TRP A 96 -14.38 -3.34 -0.27
N SER A 97 -15.52 -4.05 -0.17
CA SER A 97 -16.00 -4.83 -1.32
C SER A 97 -16.43 -3.89 -2.43
N ASP A 98 -15.98 -4.21 -3.65
CA ASP A 98 -16.40 -3.55 -4.88
C ASP A 98 -17.82 -3.98 -5.31
N ARG A 99 -18.35 -5.07 -4.74
CA ARG A 99 -19.66 -5.69 -5.06
C ARG A 99 -20.84 -5.14 -4.26
N ARG A 100 -20.70 -3.97 -3.63
CA ARG A 100 -21.76 -3.35 -2.82
C ARG A 100 -22.96 -2.81 -3.63
N GLY A 101 -22.94 -2.93 -4.97
CA GLY A 101 -23.98 -2.44 -5.89
C GLY A 101 -24.28 -3.40 -7.02
#